data_AF-A0A4U5QMB2-F1
#
_entry.id   AF-A0A4U5QMB2-F1
#
_cell.length_a   1.000
_cell.length_b   1.000
_cell.length_c   1.000
_cell.angle_alpha   90.00
_cell.angle_beta   90.00
_cell.angle_gamma   90.00
#
_symmetry.space_group_name_H-M   'P 1'
#
loop_
_entity.id
_entity.type
_entity.pdbx_description
1 polymer ?
#
loop_
_entity_poly.entity_id
_entity_poly.type
_entity_poly.pdbx_seq_one_letter_code
_entity_poly.pdbx_strand_id
1 'polypeptide(L)'
;MASITVDQLHAYHTIDREVFSRLVINLKRNPAESLLVIAVWLWLEDKRYPNVIAKMTSLADTVLNIVANEAALCLNFLESTNLLIIPNGGGLPFTSIVIGKDISLEMFLQNKFTAISRIKNFLNTVCARVFTDILQCVLAGTSELIGNQPLVVPGFPHPVFGDVTILARSVDNDFPAGGLWGWDPALTVPENDRTMFLTFSRGFPVTNEEVTELFTSICGDCVVNVQMQENSQSNEQPLYAKMIMRTVTAVDQVLCGKRVAKFRINGKHIWARKYERRE
;
A
#
# COMPACT_ATOMS: atom_id res chain seq x y z
N MET A 1 -1.21 1.69 30.77
CA MET A 1 -0.76 1.91 29.37
C MET A 1 -1.21 3.30 28.99
N ALA A 2 -0.37 4.11 28.33
CA ALA A 2 -0.83 5.43 27.89
C ALA A 2 -1.91 5.23 26.82
N SER A 3 -3.05 5.85 27.01
CA SER A 3 -4.13 5.88 26.05
C SER A 3 -4.33 7.29 25.51
N ILE A 4 -4.76 7.37 24.27
CA ILE A 4 -4.94 8.63 23.55
C ILE A 4 -6.42 8.75 23.22
N THR A 5 -7.01 9.91 23.49
CA THR A 5 -8.42 10.16 23.18
C THR A 5 -8.62 10.46 21.70
N VAL A 6 -9.86 10.30 21.22
CA VAL A 6 -10.24 10.66 19.84
C VAL A 6 -9.98 12.15 19.57
N ASP A 7 -10.25 13.02 20.55
CA ASP A 7 -10.01 14.46 20.41
C ASP A 7 -8.51 14.79 20.27
N GLN A 8 -7.65 14.10 21.02
CA GLN A 8 -6.20 14.24 20.89
C GLN A 8 -5.71 13.75 19.52
N LEU A 9 -6.28 12.65 19.02
CA LEU A 9 -6.00 12.13 17.69
C LEU A 9 -6.44 13.13 16.60
N HIS A 10 -7.65 13.70 16.73
CA HIS A 10 -8.16 14.70 15.81
C HIS A 10 -7.33 15.98 15.84
N ALA A 11 -6.92 16.44 17.02
CA ALA A 11 -6.05 17.60 17.18
C ALA A 11 -4.69 17.38 16.52
N TYR A 12 -4.11 16.19 16.66
CA TYR A 12 -2.85 15.83 16.01
C TYR A 12 -2.98 15.82 14.48
N HIS A 13 -4.08 15.27 13.95
CA HIS A 13 -4.34 15.19 12.51
C HIS A 13 -5.19 16.36 11.98
N THR A 14 -5.13 17.54 12.60
CA THR A 14 -5.95 18.70 12.19
C THR A 14 -5.72 19.06 10.72
N ILE A 15 -4.46 19.08 10.29
CA ILE A 15 -4.08 19.39 8.90
C ILE A 15 -4.66 18.35 7.93
N ASP A 16 -4.52 17.06 8.25
CA ASP A 16 -5.01 15.98 7.41
C ASP A 16 -6.54 16.01 7.28
N ARG A 17 -7.23 16.29 8.40
CA ARG A 17 -8.68 16.41 8.47
C ARG A 17 -9.19 17.61 7.70
N GLU A 18 -8.48 18.74 7.73
CA GLU A 18 -8.83 19.93 6.95
C GLU A 18 -8.77 19.63 5.46
N VAL A 19 -7.66 19.06 4.98
CA VAL A 19 -7.49 18.72 3.55
C VAL A 19 -8.53 17.69 3.12
N PHE A 20 -8.74 16.63 3.90
CA PHE A 20 -9.74 15.62 3.57
C PHE A 20 -11.14 16.22 3.51
N SER A 21 -11.52 17.07 4.47
CA SER A 21 -12.80 17.78 4.47
C SER A 21 -12.99 18.63 3.22
N ARG A 22 -11.95 19.35 2.78
CA ARG A 22 -12.00 20.12 1.53
C ARG A 22 -12.24 19.24 0.30
N LEU A 23 -11.61 18.06 0.23
CA LEU A 23 -11.81 17.12 -0.87
C LEU A 23 -13.26 16.61 -0.94
N VAL A 24 -13.85 16.19 0.18
CA VAL A 24 -15.15 15.52 0.17
C VAL A 24 -16.34 16.46 0.35
N ILE A 25 -16.18 17.59 1.04
CA ILE A 25 -17.26 18.56 1.30
C ILE A 25 -17.26 19.68 0.25
N ASN A 26 -16.14 20.39 0.08
CA ASN A 26 -16.09 21.55 -0.83
C ASN A 26 -16.04 21.11 -2.29
N LEU A 27 -15.11 20.20 -2.61
CA LEU A 27 -14.90 19.69 -3.96
C LEU A 27 -15.86 18.57 -4.35
N LYS A 28 -16.59 18.00 -3.37
CA LYS A 28 -17.55 16.90 -3.55
C LYS A 28 -16.95 15.69 -4.29
N ARG A 29 -15.66 15.42 -4.06
CA ARG A 29 -14.99 14.24 -4.63
C ARG A 29 -15.54 12.96 -4.02
N ASN A 30 -15.39 11.86 -4.74
CA ASN A 30 -15.74 10.55 -4.23
C ASN A 30 -14.95 10.27 -2.91
N PRO A 31 -15.62 9.86 -1.81
CA PRO A 31 -14.94 9.62 -0.55
C PRO A 31 -13.90 8.50 -0.58
N ALA A 32 -14.15 7.40 -1.30
CA ALA A 32 -13.18 6.30 -1.42
C ALA A 32 -11.92 6.75 -2.15
N GLU A 33 -12.08 7.46 -3.27
CA GLU A 33 -10.95 8.02 -4.01
C GLU A 33 -10.19 9.05 -3.17
N SER A 34 -10.90 9.89 -2.41
CA SER A 34 -10.28 10.89 -1.53
C SER A 34 -9.48 10.26 -0.39
N LEU A 35 -9.95 9.13 0.16
CA LEU A 35 -9.19 8.35 1.16
C LEU A 35 -7.88 7.82 0.57
N LEU A 36 -7.92 7.31 -0.65
CA LEU A 36 -6.75 6.85 -1.37
C LEU A 36 -5.77 7.99 -1.67
N VAL A 37 -6.27 9.16 -2.08
CA VAL A 37 -5.45 10.36 -2.32
C VAL A 37 -4.71 10.80 -1.06
N ILE A 38 -5.40 10.90 0.09
CA ILE A 38 -4.74 11.22 1.36
C ILE A 38 -3.70 10.14 1.72
N ALA A 39 -4.02 8.86 1.55
CA ALA A 39 -3.10 7.78 1.85
C ALA A 39 -1.83 7.80 0.96
N VAL A 40 -1.93 8.26 -0.29
CA VAL A 40 -0.76 8.52 -1.16
C VAL A 40 0.09 9.64 -0.60
N TRP A 41 -0.51 10.76 -0.18
CA TRP A 41 0.26 11.87 0.38
C TRP A 41 0.95 11.51 1.70
N LEU A 42 0.28 10.74 2.58
CA LEU A 42 0.91 10.18 3.79
C LEU A 42 2.09 9.26 3.43
N TRP A 43 1.95 8.43 2.40
CA TRP A 43 3.04 7.58 1.92
C TRP A 43 4.22 8.38 1.34
N LEU A 44 3.96 9.51 0.67
CA LEU A 44 5.03 10.41 0.21
C LEU A 44 5.78 11.02 1.42
N GLU A 45 5.08 11.40 2.48
CA GLU A 45 5.71 11.87 3.71
C GLU A 45 6.61 10.81 4.36
N ASP A 46 6.15 9.55 4.41
CA ASP A 46 6.97 8.39 4.83
C ASP A 46 8.22 8.20 3.95
N LYS A 47 8.12 8.47 2.64
CA LYS A 47 9.23 8.44 1.68
C LYS A 47 10.16 9.66 1.73
N ARG A 48 10.05 10.52 2.75
CA ARG A 48 10.88 11.73 2.95
C ARG A 48 10.56 12.87 1.98
N TYR A 49 9.29 13.02 1.60
CA TYR A 49 8.77 14.26 1.05
C TYR A 49 8.07 15.01 2.18
N PRO A 50 8.73 15.95 2.87
CA PRO A 50 8.16 16.53 4.09
C PRO A 50 6.95 17.43 3.78
N ASN A 51 5.96 17.39 4.69
CA ASN A 51 4.86 18.34 4.74
C ASN A 51 4.01 18.39 3.45
N VAL A 52 3.80 17.25 2.79
CA VAL A 52 2.96 17.17 1.57
C VAL A 52 1.55 17.65 1.88
N ILE A 53 0.93 17.11 2.93
CA ILE A 53 -0.47 17.42 3.25
C ILE A 53 -0.60 18.86 3.75
N ALA A 54 0.35 19.31 4.57
CA ALA A 54 0.40 20.70 5.03
C ALA A 54 0.55 21.70 3.87
N LYS A 55 1.21 21.34 2.77
CA LYS A 55 1.26 22.20 1.57
C LYS A 55 -0.09 22.26 0.86
N MET A 56 -0.89 21.19 0.91
CA MET A 56 -2.21 21.15 0.27
C MET A 56 -3.21 22.12 0.90
N THR A 57 -3.10 22.43 2.20
CA THR A 57 -3.99 23.41 2.87
C THR A 57 -3.85 24.81 2.26
N SER A 58 -2.65 25.20 1.83
CA SER A 58 -2.38 26.51 1.24
C SER A 58 -2.90 26.68 -0.21
N LEU A 59 -3.27 25.58 -0.88
CA LEU A 59 -3.70 25.61 -2.27
C LEU A 59 -5.14 26.12 -2.40
N ALA A 60 -5.47 26.78 -3.51
CA ALA A 60 -6.85 27.01 -3.89
C ALA A 60 -7.55 25.69 -4.26
N ASP A 61 -8.86 25.60 -4.04
CA ASP A 61 -9.65 24.38 -4.29
C ASP A 61 -9.48 23.83 -5.72
N THR A 62 -9.38 24.70 -6.73
CA THR A 62 -9.10 24.29 -8.12
C THR A 62 -7.76 23.56 -8.25
N VAL A 63 -6.70 24.07 -7.61
CA VAL A 63 -5.36 23.47 -7.67
C VAL A 63 -5.31 22.20 -6.84
N LEU A 64 -5.94 22.19 -5.66
CA LEU A 64 -6.08 21.00 -4.83
C LEU A 64 -6.75 19.86 -5.60
N ASN A 65 -7.80 20.16 -6.37
CA ASN A 65 -8.49 19.17 -7.19
C ASN A 65 -7.60 18.60 -8.31
N ILE A 66 -6.76 19.44 -8.93
CA ILE A 66 -5.77 19.01 -9.94
C ILE A 66 -4.76 18.05 -9.32
N VAL A 67 -4.19 18.41 -8.17
CA VAL A 67 -3.21 17.58 -7.46
C VAL A 67 -3.84 16.27 -6.94
N ALA A 68 -5.11 16.31 -6.52
CA ALA A 68 -5.85 15.10 -6.16
C ALA A 68 -6.10 14.17 -7.36
N ASN A 69 -6.47 14.71 -8.53
CA ASN A 69 -6.60 13.93 -9.76
C ASN A 69 -5.26 13.31 -10.16
N GLU A 70 -4.17 14.04 -10.00
CA GLU A 70 -2.83 13.56 -10.29
C GLU A 70 -2.45 12.37 -9.39
N ALA A 71 -2.72 12.46 -8.09
CA ALA A 71 -2.55 11.36 -7.14
C ALA A 71 -3.41 10.14 -7.51
N ALA A 72 -4.66 10.34 -7.90
CA ALA A 72 -5.56 9.29 -8.37
C ALA A 72 -5.03 8.59 -9.64
N LEU A 73 -4.48 9.35 -10.59
CA LEU A 73 -3.82 8.77 -11.78
C LEU A 73 -2.61 7.92 -11.39
N CYS A 74 -1.81 8.35 -10.40
CA CYS A 74 -0.69 7.56 -9.88
C CYS A 74 -1.10 6.23 -9.25
N LEU A 75 -2.26 6.19 -8.58
CA LEU A 75 -2.81 4.94 -8.06
C LEU A 75 -3.14 3.96 -9.18
N ASN A 76 -3.78 4.41 -10.26
CA ASN A 76 -4.05 3.58 -11.43
C ASN A 76 -2.77 2.98 -12.06
N PHE A 77 -1.64 3.70 -11.99
CA PHE A 77 -0.34 3.16 -12.42
C PHE A 77 0.18 2.04 -11.50
N LEU A 78 0.00 2.16 -10.18
CA LEU A 78 0.33 1.08 -9.24
C LEU A 78 -0.52 -0.17 -9.49
N GLU A 79 -1.78 0.01 -9.88
CA GLU A 79 -2.71 -1.07 -10.22
C GLU A 79 -2.36 -1.76 -11.54
N SER A 80 -1.86 -0.99 -12.50
CA SER A 80 -1.59 -1.48 -13.84
C SER A 80 -0.53 -2.57 -13.85
N THR A 81 -0.90 -3.72 -14.41
CA THR A 81 -0.07 -4.94 -14.43
C THR A 81 0.97 -4.94 -15.55
N ASN A 82 0.79 -4.09 -16.58
CA ASN A 82 1.62 -4.03 -17.78
C ASN A 82 2.18 -2.61 -17.98
N LEU A 83 3.32 -2.31 -17.35
CA LEU A 83 4.00 -1.02 -17.48
C LEU A 83 5.14 -1.11 -18.50
N LEU A 84 4.83 -1.61 -19.70
CA LEU A 84 5.82 -1.73 -20.79
C LEU A 84 6.13 -0.38 -21.45
N ILE A 85 5.36 0.67 -21.14
CA ILE A 85 5.56 2.02 -21.66
C ILE A 85 5.47 2.98 -20.49
N ILE A 86 6.62 3.57 -20.12
CA ILE A 86 6.66 4.76 -19.27
C ILE A 86 6.16 5.90 -20.15
N PRO A 87 4.99 6.51 -19.90
CA PRO A 87 4.59 7.69 -20.64
C PRO A 87 5.64 8.78 -20.39
N ASN A 88 6.13 9.42 -21.46
CA ASN A 88 7.02 10.58 -21.35
C ASN A 88 6.31 11.65 -20.52
N GLY A 89 6.85 11.98 -19.34
CA GLY A 89 6.20 12.88 -18.36
C GLY A 89 5.40 12.18 -17.25
N GLY A 90 5.54 10.88 -17.06
CA GLY A 90 4.92 10.16 -15.95
C GLY A 90 5.42 10.61 -14.58
N GLY A 91 4.53 10.61 -13.57
CA GLY A 91 4.84 10.94 -12.18
C GLY A 91 3.76 11.82 -11.58
N LEU A 92 4.15 12.64 -10.59
CA LEU A 92 3.28 13.66 -10.01
C LEU A 92 3.82 15.09 -10.29
N PRO A 93 3.80 15.59 -11.54
CA PRO A 93 4.39 16.90 -11.89
C PRO A 93 3.83 18.10 -11.09
N PHE A 94 2.52 18.22 -10.94
CA PHE A 94 1.88 19.29 -10.16
C PHE A 94 2.19 19.16 -8.67
N THR A 95 2.13 17.95 -8.11
CA THR A 95 2.53 17.71 -6.73
C THR A 95 4.02 18.04 -6.53
N SER A 96 4.86 17.72 -7.51
CA SER A 96 6.30 18.02 -7.47
C SER A 96 6.58 19.52 -7.43
N ILE A 97 5.82 20.31 -8.19
CA ILE A 97 5.89 21.78 -8.15
C ILE A 97 5.50 22.29 -6.76
N VAL A 98 4.39 21.80 -6.20
CA VAL A 98 3.91 22.21 -4.86
C VAL A 98 4.93 21.84 -3.77
N ILE A 99 5.51 20.64 -3.85
CA ILE A 99 6.48 20.16 -2.88
C ILE A 99 7.86 20.82 -3.06
N GLY A 100 8.19 21.24 -4.28
CA GLY A 100 9.53 21.74 -4.63
C GLY A 100 10.57 20.62 -4.75
N LYS A 101 10.13 19.38 -4.97
CA LYS A 101 10.97 18.20 -5.12
C LYS A 101 10.33 17.28 -6.15
N ASP A 102 11.14 16.82 -7.09
CA ASP A 102 10.68 15.94 -8.18
C ASP A 102 10.19 14.59 -7.64
N ILE A 103 9.02 14.17 -8.11
CA ILE A 103 8.41 12.87 -7.84
C ILE A 103 8.25 12.13 -9.15
N SER A 104 9.26 11.32 -9.47
CA SER A 104 9.30 10.54 -10.70
C SER A 104 8.38 9.32 -10.66
N LEU A 105 7.84 8.92 -11.83
CA LEU A 105 7.13 7.65 -11.96
C LEU A 105 8.02 6.45 -11.66
N GLU A 106 9.32 6.55 -11.93
CA GLU A 106 10.30 5.50 -11.63
C GLU A 106 10.30 5.14 -10.14
N MET A 107 10.19 6.15 -9.26
CA MET A 107 10.08 5.92 -7.82
C MET A 107 8.84 5.06 -7.49
N PHE A 108 7.70 5.29 -8.13
CA PHE A 108 6.49 4.47 -7.94
C PHE A 108 6.69 3.04 -8.45
N LEU A 109 7.34 2.87 -9.61
CA LEU A 109 7.61 1.55 -10.19
C LEU A 109 8.54 0.72 -9.31
N GLN A 110 9.65 1.32 -8.88
CA GLN A 110 10.67 0.67 -8.06
C GLN A 110 10.14 0.34 -6.66
N ASN A 111 9.11 1.04 -6.18
CA ASN A 111 8.52 0.82 -4.87
C ASN A 111 7.08 0.29 -4.95
N LYS A 112 6.67 -0.29 -6.08
CA LYS A 112 5.26 -0.62 -6.36
C LYS A 112 4.61 -1.42 -5.24
N PHE A 113 5.24 -2.51 -4.81
CA PHE A 113 4.67 -3.39 -3.80
C PHE A 113 4.73 -2.76 -2.42
N THR A 114 5.83 -2.06 -2.09
CA THR A 114 5.95 -1.29 -0.84
C THR A 114 4.89 -0.18 -0.78
N ALA A 115 4.66 0.54 -1.87
CA ALA A 115 3.65 1.60 -1.98
C ALA A 115 2.26 1.03 -1.73
N ILE A 116 1.89 -0.06 -2.42
CA ILE A 116 0.59 -0.71 -2.22
C ILE A 116 0.42 -1.13 -0.76
N SER A 117 1.40 -1.82 -0.17
CA SER A 117 1.32 -2.29 1.22
C SER A 117 1.24 -1.12 2.23
N ARG A 118 2.02 -0.06 2.02
CA ARG A 118 2.01 1.14 2.88
C ARG A 118 0.70 1.92 2.76
N ILE A 119 0.18 2.12 1.55
CA ILE A 119 -1.11 2.79 1.31
C ILE A 119 -2.24 2.01 1.99
N LYS A 120 -2.29 0.68 1.84
CA LYS A 120 -3.24 -0.18 2.58
C LYS A 120 -3.16 0.01 4.08
N ASN A 121 -1.93 0.09 4.61
CA ASN A 121 -1.70 0.32 6.02
C ASN A 121 -2.24 1.69 6.44
N PHE A 122 -1.93 2.77 5.72
CA PHE A 122 -2.45 4.11 6.03
C PHE A 122 -3.97 4.17 5.99
N LEU A 123 -4.61 3.53 5.00
CA LEU A 123 -6.06 3.44 4.91
C LEU A 123 -6.68 2.81 6.17
N ASN A 124 -6.15 1.65 6.61
CA ASN A 124 -6.73 0.88 7.70
C ASN A 124 -6.30 1.35 9.11
N THR A 125 -5.25 2.17 9.21
CA THR A 125 -4.72 2.64 10.50
C THR A 125 -5.02 4.11 10.75
N VAL A 126 -4.71 4.99 9.80
CA VAL A 126 -4.87 6.44 9.94
C VAL A 126 -6.22 6.86 9.39
N CYS A 127 -6.47 6.65 8.10
CA CYS A 127 -7.66 7.19 7.44
C CYS A 127 -8.96 6.64 8.03
N ALA A 128 -9.03 5.33 8.30
CA ALA A 128 -10.20 4.68 8.87
C ALA A 128 -10.52 5.08 10.32
N ARG A 129 -9.61 5.79 11.01
CA ARG A 129 -9.80 6.29 12.38
C ARG A 129 -10.02 7.79 12.40
N VAL A 130 -9.16 8.51 11.67
CA VAL A 130 -9.08 9.97 11.68
C VAL A 130 -10.22 10.61 10.89
N PHE A 131 -10.82 9.93 9.91
CA PHE A 131 -11.82 10.54 9.03
C PHE A 131 -13.23 9.96 9.20
N THR A 132 -13.46 9.14 10.22
CA THR A 132 -14.74 8.42 10.41
C THR A 132 -15.94 9.36 10.51
N ASP A 133 -15.83 10.40 11.32
CA ASP A 133 -16.88 11.40 11.52
C ASP A 133 -17.16 12.24 10.27
N ILE A 134 -16.10 12.61 9.53
CA ILE A 134 -16.24 13.32 8.24
C ILE A 134 -16.94 12.42 7.21
N LEU A 135 -16.54 11.16 7.13
CA LEU A 135 -17.16 10.18 6.23
C LEU A 135 -18.62 9.92 6.58
N GLN A 136 -18.95 9.82 7.86
CA GLN A 136 -20.34 9.70 8.32
C GLN A 136 -21.18 10.91 7.86
N CYS A 137 -20.66 12.12 8.05
CA CYS A 137 -21.33 13.35 7.63
C CYS A 137 -21.64 13.37 6.12
N VAL A 138 -20.70 12.90 5.29
CA VAL A 138 -20.84 12.90 3.83
C VAL A 138 -21.69 11.74 3.31
N LEU A 139 -21.60 10.56 3.93
CA LEU A 139 -22.24 9.33 3.42
C LEU A 139 -23.64 9.06 3.99
N ALA A 140 -23.88 9.36 5.26
CA ALA A 140 -25.16 9.04 5.91
C ALA A 140 -26.21 10.16 5.75
N GLY A 141 -25.81 11.34 5.24
CA GLY A 141 -26.59 12.56 5.42
C GLY A 141 -26.73 12.91 6.90
N THR A 142 -27.29 14.06 7.24
CA THR A 142 -27.45 14.54 8.63
C THR A 142 -28.43 13.72 9.50
N SER A 143 -28.61 12.42 9.23
CA SER A 143 -29.50 11.53 9.98
C SER A 143 -28.71 10.67 10.96
N GLU A 144 -29.01 10.89 12.23
CA GLU A 144 -28.62 10.22 13.49
C GLU A 144 -27.50 9.17 13.48
N LEU A 145 -26.53 9.43 14.36
CA LEU A 145 -25.38 8.62 14.74
C LEU A 145 -25.79 7.20 15.20
N ILE A 146 -25.88 6.25 14.28
CA ILE A 146 -26.04 4.84 14.64
C ILE A 146 -24.67 4.32 15.10
N GLY A 147 -24.48 4.32 16.42
CA GLY A 147 -23.33 3.72 17.08
C GLY A 147 -23.17 2.24 16.71
N ASN A 148 -21.91 1.84 16.50
CA ASN A 148 -21.41 0.47 16.37
C ASN A 148 -21.66 -0.29 15.05
N GLN A 149 -22.16 0.32 13.97
CA GLN A 149 -22.16 -0.35 12.65
C GLN A 149 -20.92 0.02 11.81
N PRO A 150 -20.33 -0.94 11.07
CA PRO A 150 -19.26 -0.66 10.12
C PRO A 150 -19.79 0.24 8.99
N LEU A 151 -19.11 1.36 8.76
CA LEU A 151 -19.46 2.29 7.70
C LEU A 151 -18.98 1.71 6.36
N VAL A 152 -19.93 1.45 5.46
CA VAL A 152 -19.62 1.01 4.09
C VAL A 152 -19.30 2.23 3.25
N VAL A 153 -18.08 2.32 2.75
CA VAL A 153 -17.67 3.37 1.81
C VAL A 153 -17.80 2.84 0.38
N PRO A 154 -18.68 3.43 -0.46
CA PRO A 154 -18.82 3.01 -1.85
C PRO A 154 -17.49 3.13 -2.60
N GLY A 155 -17.02 2.01 -3.17
CA GLY A 155 -15.70 1.90 -3.80
C GLY A 155 -14.75 0.89 -3.14
N PHE A 156 -15.12 0.35 -1.98
CA PHE A 156 -14.43 -0.77 -1.33
C PHE A 156 -15.29 -2.06 -1.33
N PRO A 157 -14.70 -3.28 -1.39
CA PRO A 157 -13.26 -3.57 -1.51
C PRO A 157 -12.66 -3.03 -2.81
N HIS A 158 -11.51 -2.39 -2.69
CA HIS A 158 -10.75 -1.93 -3.85
C HIS A 158 -9.96 -3.11 -4.44
N PRO A 159 -9.93 -3.33 -5.77
CA PRO A 159 -9.27 -4.49 -6.38
C PRO A 159 -7.80 -4.69 -5.93
N VAL A 160 -7.09 -3.59 -5.71
CA VAL A 160 -5.69 -3.60 -5.26
C VAL A 160 -5.52 -3.32 -3.79
N PHE A 161 -6.30 -2.41 -3.20
CA PHE A 161 -6.13 -1.95 -1.82
C PHE A 161 -6.97 -2.76 -0.80
N GLY A 162 -7.81 -3.68 -1.28
CA GLY A 162 -8.64 -4.54 -0.43
C GLY A 162 -9.74 -3.76 0.28
N ASP A 163 -10.27 -4.35 1.35
CA ASP A 163 -11.25 -3.69 2.21
C ASP A 163 -10.64 -2.58 3.06
N VAL A 164 -11.48 -1.60 3.40
CA VAL A 164 -11.21 -0.62 4.45
C VAL A 164 -12.33 -0.70 5.47
N THR A 165 -12.00 -1.14 6.68
CA THR A 165 -12.99 -1.25 7.75
C THR A 165 -13.02 0.04 8.56
N ILE A 166 -13.99 0.91 8.25
CA ILE A 166 -14.27 2.09 9.08
C ILE A 166 -15.27 1.70 10.16
N LEU A 167 -14.78 1.58 11.38
CA LEU A 167 -15.63 1.33 12.54
C LEU A 167 -16.00 2.66 13.17
N ALA A 168 -17.31 2.94 13.21
CA ALA A 168 -17.89 3.96 14.08
C ALA A 168 -17.78 3.50 15.55
N ARG A 169 -16.57 3.44 16.08
CA ARG A 169 -16.36 3.05 17.48
C ARG A 169 -16.87 4.16 18.39
N SER A 170 -17.88 3.82 19.19
CA SER A 170 -18.26 4.54 20.39
C SER A 170 -17.09 4.54 21.38
N VAL A 171 -16.42 5.69 21.52
CA VAL A 171 -15.91 6.33 22.77
C VAL A 171 -15.07 5.52 23.79
N ASP A 172 -14.70 4.26 23.59
CA ASP A 172 -13.83 3.53 24.53
C ASP A 172 -12.32 3.75 24.26
N ASN A 173 -11.95 4.99 24.58
CA ASN A 173 -10.73 5.64 25.08
C ASN A 173 -9.32 5.03 25.07
N ASP A 174 -9.02 3.80 24.63
CA ASP A 174 -7.65 3.29 24.73
C ASP A 174 -7.08 2.79 23.40
N PHE A 175 -6.50 3.69 22.59
CA PHE A 175 -5.57 3.29 21.54
C PHE A 175 -4.24 2.84 22.18
N PRO A 176 -3.76 1.61 21.92
CA PRO A 176 -2.49 1.15 22.49
C PRO A 176 -1.31 1.99 21.96
N ALA A 177 -0.64 2.71 22.86
CA ALA A 177 0.51 3.58 22.56
C ALA A 177 1.83 2.82 22.26
N GLY A 178 1.78 1.69 21.57
CA GLY A 178 2.99 0.92 21.21
C GLY A 178 3.75 1.58 20.05
N GLY A 179 4.77 2.40 20.33
CA GLY A 179 5.51 3.16 19.30
C GLY A 179 4.63 4.25 18.70
N LEU A 180 4.54 5.40 19.39
CA LEU A 180 3.65 6.55 19.14
C LEU A 180 2.14 6.29 18.90
N TRP A 181 1.71 5.19 18.26
CA TRP A 181 0.31 4.84 17.93
C TRP A 181 0.03 3.34 17.67
N GLY A 182 0.96 2.44 18.01
CA GLY A 182 0.99 1.11 17.40
C GLY A 182 1.87 1.06 16.15
N TRP A 183 2.76 2.05 15.97
CA TRP A 183 3.75 2.05 14.89
C TRP A 183 4.93 1.20 15.29
N ASP A 184 4.81 -0.09 15.05
CA ASP A 184 5.97 -0.86 14.67
C ASP A 184 6.00 -0.87 13.13
N PRO A 185 7.00 -0.28 12.46
CA PRO A 185 7.26 -0.54 11.04
C PRO A 185 7.38 -2.05 10.74
N ALA A 186 7.63 -2.86 11.78
CA ALA A 186 7.66 -4.31 11.81
C ALA A 186 6.42 -4.97 12.46
N LEU A 187 5.32 -4.24 12.76
CA LEU A 187 4.00 -4.84 12.99
C LEU A 187 3.60 -5.48 11.66
N THR A 188 4.02 -6.74 11.60
CA THR A 188 4.18 -7.64 10.48
C THR A 188 3.27 -7.27 9.31
N VAL A 189 3.87 -6.63 8.29
CA VAL A 189 3.29 -6.63 6.95
C VAL A 189 2.83 -8.07 6.67
N PRO A 190 1.55 -8.29 6.30
CA PRO A 190 1.02 -9.63 6.17
C PRO A 190 1.97 -10.50 5.36
N GLU A 191 2.18 -11.75 5.76
CA GLU A 191 3.13 -12.62 5.07
C GLU A 191 2.83 -12.68 3.57
N ASN A 192 1.55 -12.67 3.23
CA ASN A 192 1.06 -12.57 1.87
C ASN A 192 1.66 -11.40 1.09
N ASP A 193 1.77 -10.19 1.67
CA ASP A 193 2.34 -8.99 1.02
C ASP A 193 3.85 -9.11 0.78
N ARG A 194 4.56 -9.92 1.57
CA ARG A 194 6.00 -10.22 1.39
C ARG A 194 6.27 -11.58 0.75
N THR A 195 5.23 -12.29 0.29
CA THR A 195 5.37 -13.60 -0.36
C THR A 195 5.42 -13.48 -1.87
N MET A 196 6.30 -14.28 -2.47
CA MET A 196 6.49 -14.46 -3.91
C MET A 196 6.12 -15.88 -4.32
N PHE A 197 5.61 -16.01 -5.54
CA PHE A 197 5.34 -17.29 -6.18
C PHE A 197 6.38 -17.54 -7.26
N LEU A 198 7.05 -18.68 -7.17
CA LEU A 198 8.11 -19.11 -8.07
C LEU A 198 7.60 -20.28 -8.91
N THR A 199 7.96 -20.32 -10.19
CA THR A 199 7.71 -21.47 -11.07
C THR A 199 8.99 -21.91 -11.76
N PHE A 200 9.11 -23.22 -11.97
CA PHE A 200 10.30 -23.87 -12.48
C PHE A 200 10.02 -24.58 -13.81
N SER A 201 11.02 -24.66 -14.67
CA SER A 201 10.90 -25.42 -15.92
C SER A 201 10.91 -26.93 -15.66
N ARG A 202 10.00 -27.66 -16.33
CA ARG A 202 10.00 -29.13 -16.29
C ARG A 202 11.31 -29.68 -16.86
N GLY A 203 11.87 -30.68 -16.18
CA GLY A 203 13.10 -31.38 -16.58
C GLY A 203 14.37 -30.75 -16.01
N PHE A 204 14.25 -29.64 -15.28
CA PHE A 204 15.35 -28.94 -14.62
C PHE A 204 15.02 -28.77 -13.14
N PRO A 205 15.21 -29.81 -12.30
CA PRO A 205 14.84 -29.75 -10.88
C PRO A 205 15.58 -28.64 -10.16
N VAL A 206 14.84 -27.75 -9.49
CA VAL A 206 15.38 -26.64 -8.69
C VAL A 206 15.24 -26.99 -7.21
N THR A 207 16.33 -26.85 -6.43
CA THR A 207 16.31 -27.13 -4.99
C THR A 207 15.99 -25.89 -4.15
N ASN A 208 15.71 -26.10 -2.86
CA ASN A 208 15.43 -25.01 -1.92
C ASN A 208 16.68 -24.13 -1.72
N GLU A 209 17.83 -24.76 -1.63
CA GLU A 209 19.13 -24.13 -1.48
C GLU A 209 19.44 -23.24 -2.68
N GLU A 210 19.17 -23.71 -3.91
CA GLU A 210 19.35 -22.91 -5.12
C GLU A 210 18.43 -21.68 -5.16
N VAL A 211 17.17 -21.82 -4.74
CA VAL A 211 16.26 -20.67 -4.62
C VAL A 211 16.81 -19.68 -3.60
N THR A 212 17.18 -20.17 -2.41
CA THR A 212 17.66 -19.33 -1.31
C THR A 212 18.96 -18.61 -1.71
N GLU A 213 19.91 -19.32 -2.32
CA GLU A 213 21.17 -18.75 -2.82
C GLU A 213 20.92 -17.67 -3.87
N LEU A 214 20.09 -17.97 -4.88
CA LEU A 214 19.75 -17.03 -5.94
C LEU A 214 19.22 -15.71 -5.37
N PHE A 215 18.18 -15.76 -4.54
CA PHE A 215 17.56 -14.53 -4.03
C PHE A 215 18.40 -13.84 -2.95
N THR A 216 19.18 -14.60 -2.18
CA THR A 216 20.15 -14.02 -1.23
C THR A 216 21.24 -13.23 -1.96
N SER A 217 21.70 -13.71 -3.13
CA SER A 217 22.66 -12.97 -3.95
C SER A 217 22.08 -11.65 -4.53
N ILE A 218 20.76 -11.55 -4.66
CA ILE A 218 20.08 -10.38 -5.24
C ILE A 218 19.78 -9.32 -4.17
N CYS A 219 19.26 -9.73 -3.01
CA CYS A 219 18.77 -8.81 -1.97
C CYS A 219 19.37 -9.01 -0.57
N GLY A 220 20.50 -9.73 -0.45
CA GLY A 220 21.13 -10.03 0.84
C GLY A 220 20.32 -11.05 1.65
N ASP A 221 20.41 -11.02 2.97
CA ASP A 221 19.62 -11.89 3.87
C ASP A 221 18.13 -11.48 3.89
N CYS A 222 17.44 -11.76 2.78
CA CYS A 222 16.08 -11.34 2.50
C CYS A 222 15.07 -12.51 2.47
N VAL A 223 15.53 -13.76 2.48
CA VAL A 223 14.66 -14.96 2.40
C VAL A 223 14.39 -15.47 3.82
N VAL A 224 13.11 -15.55 4.20
CA VAL A 224 12.69 -16.10 5.51
C VAL A 224 12.37 -17.58 5.41
N ASN A 225 11.65 -17.99 4.36
CA ASN A 225 11.26 -19.37 4.14
C ASN A 225 10.98 -19.63 2.65
N VAL A 226 11.25 -20.85 2.21
CA VAL A 226 10.88 -21.35 0.88
C VAL A 226 10.10 -22.65 1.06
N GLN A 227 8.81 -22.60 0.74
CA GLN A 227 7.94 -23.77 0.71
C GLN A 227 7.86 -24.29 -0.73
N MET A 228 8.53 -25.41 -0.99
CA MET A 228 8.44 -26.12 -2.27
C MET A 228 7.09 -26.81 -2.42
N GLN A 229 6.67 -27.03 -3.67
CA GLN A 229 5.53 -27.88 -3.96
C GLN A 229 5.70 -29.27 -3.31
N GLU A 230 4.69 -29.71 -2.57
CA GLU A 230 4.59 -31.08 -2.10
C GLU A 230 4.21 -31.99 -3.27
N ASN A 231 4.99 -33.05 -3.46
CA ASN A 231 4.75 -34.03 -4.51
C ASN A 231 4.19 -35.32 -3.89
N SER A 232 3.11 -35.82 -4.47
CA SER A 232 2.44 -37.04 -3.99
C SER A 232 3.29 -38.30 -4.22
N GLN A 233 4.27 -38.23 -5.13
CA GLN A 233 5.18 -39.33 -5.46
C GLN A 233 6.63 -38.90 -5.19
N SER A 234 7.45 -39.82 -4.66
CA SER A 234 8.83 -39.54 -4.23
C SER A 234 9.79 -39.13 -5.37
N ASN A 235 9.40 -39.31 -6.64
CA ASN A 235 10.22 -39.02 -7.82
C ASN A 235 9.71 -37.85 -8.67
N GLU A 236 8.61 -37.20 -8.30
CA GLU A 236 8.17 -36.00 -9.02
C GLU A 236 9.05 -34.80 -8.64
N GLN A 237 9.37 -33.97 -9.61
CA GLN A 237 10.09 -32.70 -9.38
C GLN A 237 9.10 -31.61 -8.95
N PRO A 238 9.44 -30.73 -8.01
CA PRO A 238 8.63 -29.56 -7.70
C PRO A 238 8.60 -28.62 -8.92
N LEU A 239 7.42 -28.08 -9.27
CA LEU A 239 7.24 -27.15 -10.39
C LEU A 239 7.02 -25.71 -9.93
N TYR A 240 6.79 -25.51 -8.64
CA TYR A 240 6.62 -24.19 -8.06
C TYR A 240 7.03 -24.16 -6.59
N ALA A 241 7.19 -22.95 -6.06
CA ALA A 241 7.43 -22.69 -4.66
C ALA A 241 6.76 -21.39 -4.21
N LYS A 242 6.47 -21.29 -2.91
CA LYS A 242 6.17 -20.03 -2.23
C LYS A 242 7.41 -19.60 -1.46
N MET A 243 7.86 -18.38 -1.70
CA MET A 243 9.02 -17.80 -1.01
C MET A 243 8.56 -16.61 -0.19
N ILE A 244 8.78 -16.66 1.12
CA ILE A 244 8.46 -15.57 2.05
C ILE A 244 9.71 -14.71 2.21
N MET A 245 9.58 -13.42 1.89
CA MET A 245 10.66 -12.45 2.05
C MET A 245 10.60 -11.81 3.44
N ARG A 246 11.74 -11.28 3.91
CA ARG A 246 11.86 -10.54 5.17
C ARG A 246 11.10 -9.22 5.12
N THR A 247 11.13 -8.55 3.97
CA THR A 247 10.49 -7.24 3.76
C THR A 247 9.81 -7.17 2.39
N VAL A 248 8.84 -6.26 2.23
CA VAL A 248 8.22 -5.97 0.91
C VAL A 248 9.21 -5.26 -0.01
N THR A 249 10.16 -4.50 0.53
CA THR A 249 11.23 -3.86 -0.25
C THR A 249 12.09 -4.90 -0.97
N ALA A 250 12.31 -6.07 -0.37
CA ALA A 250 12.99 -7.16 -1.07
C ALA A 250 12.16 -7.70 -2.26
N VAL A 251 10.81 -7.73 -2.14
CA VAL A 251 9.93 -8.08 -3.27
C VAL A 251 10.05 -7.05 -4.40
N ASP A 252 10.09 -5.76 -4.05
CA ASP A 252 10.33 -4.68 -5.01
C ASP A 252 11.67 -4.82 -5.73
N GLN A 253 12.75 -5.15 -5.01
CA GLN A 253 14.08 -5.38 -5.58
C GLN A 253 14.10 -6.57 -6.53
N VAL A 254 13.41 -7.66 -6.19
CA VAL A 254 13.37 -8.86 -7.05
C VAL A 254 12.53 -8.62 -8.30
N LEU A 255 11.37 -7.97 -8.17
CA LEU A 255 10.45 -7.80 -9.29
C LEU A 255 10.70 -6.54 -10.12
N CYS A 256 11.39 -5.54 -9.57
CA CYS A 256 11.64 -4.23 -10.20
C CYS A 256 10.38 -3.63 -10.83
N GLY A 257 9.26 -3.64 -10.10
CA GLY A 257 7.96 -3.16 -10.58
C GLY A 257 7.26 -4.03 -11.64
N LYS A 258 7.87 -5.13 -12.09
CA LYS A 258 7.31 -6.04 -13.11
C LYS A 258 6.35 -7.05 -12.47
N ARG A 259 5.37 -7.51 -13.26
CA ARG A 259 4.49 -8.61 -12.86
C ARG A 259 5.26 -9.93 -12.69
N VAL A 260 6.16 -10.21 -13.63
CA VAL A 260 6.97 -11.43 -13.67
C VAL A 260 8.43 -11.05 -13.94
N ALA A 261 9.33 -11.53 -13.09
CA ALA A 261 10.76 -11.46 -13.28
C ALA A 261 11.30 -12.86 -13.63
N LYS A 262 12.28 -12.92 -14.54
CA LYS A 262 12.87 -14.18 -15.00
C LYS A 262 14.32 -14.23 -14.52
N PHE A 263 14.68 -15.35 -13.91
CA PHE A 263 15.99 -15.60 -13.34
C PHE A 263 16.58 -16.90 -13.88
N ARG A 264 17.87 -17.07 -13.65
CA ARG A 264 18.60 -18.28 -13.98
C ARG A 264 19.65 -18.59 -12.93
N ILE A 265 19.70 -19.83 -12.45
CA ILE A 265 20.75 -20.35 -11.57
C ILE A 265 21.18 -21.73 -12.08
N ASN A 266 22.48 -22.00 -12.17
CA ASN A 266 23.03 -23.28 -12.65
C ASN A 266 22.42 -23.76 -13.98
N GLY A 267 22.10 -22.84 -14.89
CA GLY A 267 21.45 -23.13 -16.17
C GLY A 267 19.93 -23.39 -16.11
N LYS A 268 19.32 -23.39 -14.92
CA LYS A 268 17.89 -23.63 -14.68
C LYS A 268 17.10 -22.32 -14.67
N HIS A 269 15.91 -22.31 -15.27
CA HIS A 269 15.07 -21.11 -15.33
C HIS A 269 14.08 -21.06 -14.16
N ILE A 270 14.01 -19.89 -13.51
CA ILE A 270 13.08 -19.60 -12.42
C ILE A 270 12.30 -18.35 -12.81
N TRP A 271 10.97 -18.44 -12.81
CA TRP A 271 10.12 -17.25 -13.01
C TRP A 271 9.48 -16.90 -11.68
N ALA A 272 9.57 -15.63 -11.31
CA ALA A 272 9.08 -15.12 -10.05
C ALA A 272 7.99 -14.09 -10.29
N ARG A 273 6.94 -14.13 -9.48
CA ARG A 273 5.88 -13.13 -9.46
C ARG A 273 5.39 -12.90 -8.04
N LYS A 274 4.64 -11.82 -7.84
CA LYS A 274 3.97 -11.59 -6.55
C LYS A 274 3.00 -12.73 -6.26
N TYR A 275 3.00 -13.25 -5.02
CA TYR A 275 1.98 -14.21 -4.60
C TYR A 275 0.61 -13.53 -4.51
N GLU A 276 -0.37 -14.15 -5.15
CA GLU A 276 -1.78 -13.79 -5.11
C GLU A 276 -2.50 -14.97 -4.44
N ARG A 277 -3.25 -14.71 -3.37
CA ARG A 277 -4.09 -15.73 -2.75
C ARG A 277 -5.20 -16.07 -3.74
N ARG A 278 -5.40 -17.36 -4.00
CA ARG A 278 -6.63 -17.82 -4.65
C ARG A 278 -7.66 -17.94 -3.54
N GLU A 279 -8.71 -17.13 -3.63
CA GLU A 279 -9.94 -17.31 -2.85
C GLU A 279 -10.73 -18.52 -3.37
#